data_AF-A0A942SBR5-F1
#
_entry.id   AF-A0A942SBR5-F1
#
_cell.length_a   1.000
_cell.length_b   1.000
_cell.length_c   1.000
_cell.angle_alpha   90.00
_cell.angle_beta   90.00
_cell.angle_gamma   90.00
#
_symmetry.space_group_name_H-M   'P 1'
#
loop_
_entity.id
_entity.type
_entity.pdbx_description
1 polymer ?
#
loop_
_entity_poly.entity_id
_entity_poly.type
_entity_poly.pdbx_seq_one_letter_code
_entity_poly.pdbx_strand_id
1 'polypeptide(L)'
;MMNRCLYCYKPLSKEEYDFHPACCKKMFGDKNSPQLPYSENQLEDLAKEVIKSHTAVTGVQPKLSLHLSNGNESRKTKKFTI
;
A
#
# COMPACT_ATOMS: atom_id res chain seq x y z
N MET A 1 22.60 -12.66 13.18
CA MET A 1 21.83 -12.20 12.00
C MET A 1 21.54 -10.72 12.19
N MET A 2 21.83 -9.89 11.19
CA MET A 2 21.46 -8.46 11.22
C MET A 2 20.06 -8.33 10.66
N ASN A 3 19.08 -8.00 11.50
CA ASN A 3 17.72 -7.72 11.04
C ASN A 3 17.77 -6.49 10.12
N ARG A 4 17.05 -6.55 9.01
CA ARG A 4 16.95 -5.45 8.03
C ARG A 4 15.53 -4.94 8.00
N CYS A 5 15.38 -3.64 7.80
CA CYS A 5 14.07 -3.02 7.68
C CYS A 5 13.36 -3.48 6.39
N LEU A 6 12.11 -3.95 6.49
CA LEU A 6 11.30 -4.40 5.36
C LEU A 6 10.85 -3.27 4.41
N TYR A 7 11.10 -2.01 4.77
CA TYR A 7 10.81 -0.85 3.92
C TYR A 7 12.06 -0.31 3.19
N CYS A 8 13.13 -0.01 3.94
CA CYS A 8 14.33 0.63 3.37
C CYS A 8 15.55 -0.29 3.25
N TYR A 9 15.44 -1.55 3.69
CA TYR A 9 16.47 -2.60 3.64
C TYR A 9 17.78 -2.28 4.39
N LYS A 10 17.84 -1.16 5.13
CA LYS A 10 18.95 -0.80 6.01
C LYS A 10 18.92 -1.65 7.30
N PRO A 11 20.07 -1.84 7.97
CA PRO A 11 20.13 -2.58 9.22
C PRO A 11 19.24 -1.93 10.30
N LEU A 12 18.61 -2.78 11.10
CA LEU A 12 17.82 -2.42 12.27
C LEU A 12 18.70 -2.42 13.52
N SER A 13 18.37 -1.54 14.46
CA SER A 13 18.94 -1.51 15.80
C SER A 13 18.39 -2.67 16.64
N LYS A 14 19.04 -3.02 17.77
CA LYS A 14 18.61 -4.13 18.63
C LYS A 14 17.17 -3.99 19.17
N GLU A 15 16.66 -2.78 19.22
CA GLU A 15 15.34 -2.41 19.76
C GLU A 15 14.27 -2.29 18.67
N GLU A 16 14.65 -2.41 17.39
CA GLU A 16 13.74 -2.23 16.26
C GLU A 16 13.36 -3.58 15.64
N TYR A 17 12.06 -3.79 15.41
CA TYR A 17 11.50 -5.03 14.87
C TYR A 17 10.87 -4.76 13.50
N ASP A 18 11.37 -5.42 12.46
CA ASP A 18 10.94 -5.37 11.05
C ASP A 18 10.99 -4.00 10.35
N PHE A 19 10.78 -2.89 11.06
CA PHE A 19 10.76 -1.54 10.51
C PHE A 19 11.44 -0.55 11.46
N HIS A 20 12.14 0.46 10.89
CA HIS A 20 12.51 1.65 11.67
C HIS A 20 11.24 2.44 12.04
N PRO A 21 11.17 3.13 13.19
CA PRO A 21 10.02 3.96 13.56
C PRO A 21 9.67 5.01 12.50
N ALA A 22 10.68 5.56 11.82
CA ALA A 22 10.49 6.51 10.72
C ALA A 22 9.92 5.85 9.45
N CYS A 23 10.33 4.61 9.15
CA CYS A 23 9.84 3.85 8.01
C CYS A 23 8.40 3.36 8.27
N CYS A 24 8.14 2.91 9.49
CA CYS A 24 6.82 2.54 9.97
C CYS A 24 5.84 3.70 9.84
N LYS A 25 6.23 4.90 10.29
CA LYS A 25 5.41 6.11 10.16
C LYS A 25 5.11 6.47 8.70
N LYS A 26 6.03 6.20 7.78
CA LYS A 26 5.82 6.42 6.35
C LYS A 26 4.89 5.39 5.70
N MET A 27 4.95 4.12 6.12
CA MET A 27 4.08 3.07 5.57
C MET A 27 2.70 3.03 6.21
N PHE A 28 2.63 3.04 7.54
CA PHE A 28 1.43 2.77 8.31
C PHE A 28 0.84 4.02 8.97
N GLY A 29 1.55 5.16 8.91
CA GLY A 29 1.14 6.40 9.59
C GLY A 29 1.50 6.46 11.08
N ASP A 30 1.89 5.33 11.69
CA ASP A 30 2.27 5.21 13.10
C ASP A 30 3.72 4.73 13.27
N LYS A 31 4.34 5.03 14.41
CA LYS A 31 5.70 4.61 14.77
C LYS A 31 5.83 3.11 15.00
N ASN A 32 4.73 2.44 15.34
CA ASN A 32 4.69 1.00 15.60
C ASN A 32 3.99 0.27 14.45
N SER A 33 4.57 -0.85 14.01
CA SER A 33 3.97 -1.64 12.94
C SER A 33 2.66 -2.23 13.45
N PRO A 34 1.55 -2.14 12.70
CA PRO A 34 0.32 -2.79 13.09
C PRO A 34 0.54 -4.30 13.17
N GLN A 35 0.01 -4.91 14.23
CA GLN A 35 0.00 -6.36 14.39
C GLN A 35 -1.05 -6.94 13.45
N LEU A 36 -0.65 -7.90 12.60
CA LEU A 36 -1.60 -8.68 11.81
C LEU A 36 -2.00 -9.91 12.65
N PRO A 37 -3.24 -10.00 13.16
CA PRO A 37 -3.64 -11.08 14.08
C PRO A 37 -3.97 -12.39 13.35
N TYR A 38 -3.66 -12.48 12.06
CA TYR A 38 -3.99 -13.62 11.20
C TYR A 38 -2.73 -14.43 10.92
N SER A 39 -2.86 -15.74 11.09
CA SER A 39 -1.87 -16.71 10.64
C SER A 39 -2.06 -17.05 9.17
N GLU A 40 -1.03 -17.63 8.55
CA GLU A 40 -1.05 -18.02 7.13
C GLU A 40 -2.21 -18.97 6.80
N ASN A 41 -2.55 -19.88 7.72
CA ASN A 41 -3.67 -20.81 7.57
C ASN A 41 -5.04 -20.12 7.61
N GLN A 42 -5.14 -18.94 8.24
CA GLN A 42 -6.38 -18.18 8.33
C GLN A 42 -6.62 -17.26 7.13
N LEU A 43 -5.59 -17.00 6.32
CA LEU A 43 -5.70 -16.17 5.11
C LEU A 43 -6.62 -16.79 4.07
N GLU A 44 -6.64 -18.11 3.92
CA GLU A 44 -7.50 -18.79 2.93
C GLU A 44 -8.98 -18.61 3.25
N ASP A 45 -9.37 -18.80 4.51
CA ASP A 45 -10.75 -18.66 4.94
C ASP A 45 -11.20 -17.19 4.93
N LEU A 46 -10.31 -16.28 5.34
CA LEU A 46 -10.55 -14.84 5.26
C LEU A 46 -10.76 -14.41 3.79
N ALA A 47 -9.97 -14.92 2.86
CA ALA A 47 -10.13 -14.62 1.44
C ALA A 47 -11.48 -15.11 0.89
N LYS A 48 -11.93 -16.31 1.28
CA LYS A 48 -13.25 -16.83 0.91
C LYS A 48 -14.37 -15.96 1.47
N GLU A 49 -14.25 -15.47 2.69
CA GLU A 49 -15.23 -14.59 3.33
C GLU A 49 -15.28 -13.22 2.63
N VAL A 50 -14.12 -12.61 2.36
CA VAL A 50 -14.00 -11.32 1.67
C VAL A 50 -14.58 -11.37 0.26
N ILE A 51 -14.34 -12.45 -0.50
CA ILE A 51 -14.92 -12.63 -1.84
C ILE A 51 -16.45 -12.75 -1.78
N LYS A 52 -16.99 -13.41 -0.75
CA LYS A 52 -18.44 -13.52 -0.55
C LYS A 52 -19.06 -12.19 -0.10
N SER A 53 -18.36 -11.41 0.72
CA SER A 53 -18.85 -10.15 1.27
C SER A 53 -18.76 -8.98 0.29
N HIS A 54 -17.76 -8.98 -0.59
CA HIS A 54 -17.68 -8.00 -1.67
C HIS A 54 -18.46 -8.48 -2.89
N THR A 55 -19.45 -7.70 -3.34
CA THR A 55 -20.02 -7.84 -4.67
C THR A 55 -18.94 -7.49 -5.70
N ALA A 56 -18.13 -8.48 -6.09
CA ALA A 56 -17.17 -8.34 -7.17
C ALA A 56 -17.93 -8.16 -8.48
N VAL A 57 -18.07 -6.91 -8.96
CA VAL A 57 -18.50 -6.68 -10.34
C VAL A 57 -17.30 -7.01 -11.24
N THR A 58 -17.21 -8.26 -11.65
CA THR A 58 -16.20 -8.72 -12.60
C THR A 58 -16.30 -7.91 -13.89
N GLY A 59 -15.19 -7.29 -14.33
CA GLY A 59 -15.11 -6.56 -15.60
C GLY A 59 -15.11 -5.04 -15.51
N VAL A 60 -15.11 -4.44 -14.30
CA VAL A 60 -15.04 -2.98 -14.16
C VAL A 60 -13.60 -2.55 -13.85
N GLN A 61 -12.89 -2.08 -14.88
CA GLN A 61 -11.67 -1.32 -14.69
C GLN A 61 -12.06 0.13 -14.41
N PRO A 62 -11.80 0.69 -13.21
CA PRO A 62 -11.98 2.12 -12.99
C PRO A 62 -11.05 2.87 -13.94
N LYS A 63 -11.65 3.64 -14.85
CA LYS A 63 -10.88 4.44 -15.80
C LYS A 63 -10.21 5.59 -15.07
N LEU A 64 -8.91 5.46 -14.83
CA LEU A 64 -8.08 6.53 -14.31
C LEU A 64 -7.86 7.55 -15.43
N SER A 65 -8.61 8.65 -15.40
CA SER A 65 -8.36 9.81 -16.27
C SER A 65 -7.43 10.79 -15.56
N LEU A 66 -6.19 10.91 -16.03
CA LEU A 66 -5.20 11.82 -15.46
C LEU A 66 -5.20 13.15 -16.25
N HIS A 67 -5.43 14.25 -15.55
CA HIS A 67 -5.38 15.60 -16.11
C HIS A 67 -4.02 16.23 -15.79
N LEU A 68 -3.18 16.39 -16.81
CA LEU A 68 -1.89 17.08 -16.69
C LEU A 68 -2.11 18.58 -16.94
N SER A 69 -2.03 19.39 -15.89
CA SER A 69 -1.94 20.85 -16.01
C SER A 69 -0.48 21.27 -15.85
N ASN A 70 0.18 21.63 -16.95
CA ASN A 70 1.48 22.28 -16.86
C ASN A 70 1.26 23.74 -16.46
N GLY A 71 1.82 24.14 -15.30
CA GLY A 71 1.86 25.52 -14.90
C GLY A 71 2.57 26.35 -15.98
N ASN A 72 1.88 27.39 -16.45
CA ASN A 72 2.38 28.49 -17.29
C ASN A 72 2.27 28.37 -18.82
N GLU A 73 1.34 27.61 -19.41
CA GLU A 73 0.87 27.90 -20.78
C GLU A 73 -0.65 27.73 -20.97
N SER A 74 -1.20 28.58 -21.83
CA SER A 74 -2.61 28.84 -22.06
C SER A 74 -3.45 27.62 -22.48
N ARG A 75 -4.36 27.21 -21.59
CA ARG A 75 -5.67 26.58 -21.85
C ARG A 75 -5.79 25.64 -23.06
N LYS A 76 -4.95 24.60 -23.16
CA LYS A 76 -5.32 23.35 -23.84
C LYS A 76 -5.03 22.17 -22.93
N THR A 77 -6.08 21.69 -22.25
CA THR A 77 -6.03 20.48 -21.42
C THR A 77 -5.73 19.28 -22.29
N LYS A 78 -4.53 18.70 -22.17
CA LYS A 78 -4.18 17.45 -22.85
C LYS A 78 -4.74 16.29 -22.01
N LYS A 79 -5.82 15.67 -22.48
CA LYS A 79 -6.41 14.49 -21.85
C LYS A 79 -5.59 13.27 -22.25
N PHE A 80 -4.87 12.67 -21.30
CA PHE A 80 -4.28 11.36 -21.51
C PHE A 80 -5.39 10.31 -21.42
N THR A 81 -5.58 9.56 -22.50
CA THR A 81 -6.49 8.41 -22.52
C THR A 81 -5.61 7.18 -22.55
N ILE A 82 -5.68 6.39 -21.47
CA ILE A 82 -5.15 5.03 -21.40
C ILE A 82 -6.29 4.07 -21.74
#